data_AF-A0AAE3AB97-F1
#
_entry.id   AF-A0AAE3AB97-F1
#
_cell.length_a   1.000
_cell.length_b   1.000
_cell.length_c   1.000
_cell.angle_alpha   90.00
_cell.angle_beta   90.00
_cell.angle_gamma   90.00
#
_symmetry.space_group_name_H-M   'P 1'
#
loop_
_entity.id
_entity.type
_entity.pdbx_description
1 polymer ?
#
loop_
_entity_poly.entity_id
_entity_poly.type
_entity_poly.pdbx_seq_one_letter_code
_entity_poly.pdbx_strand_id
1 'polypeptide(L)' 'MGKNKLDAVNFCKLFDMFGEDAAKETLADVNAGKIRESTLEKYLYKDESKEEYAKRLKEE' A
#
# COMPACT_ATOMS: atom_id res chain seq x y z
N MET A 1 16.95 -10.49 -6.33
CA MET A 1 16.19 -9.33 -5.81
C MET A 1 14.74 -9.55 -6.18
N GLY A 2 13.93 -10.08 -5.24
CA GLY A 2 12.50 -10.25 -5.49
C GLY A 2 11.89 -8.86 -5.68
N LYS A 3 11.23 -8.63 -6.82
CA LYS A 3 10.49 -7.39 -7.03
C LYS A 3 9.43 -7.32 -5.93
N ASN A 4 9.46 -6.27 -5.10
CA ASN A 4 8.39 -6.01 -4.15
C ASN A 4 7.08 -5.95 -4.92
N LYS A 5 6.12 -6.78 -4.51
CA LYS A 5 4.79 -6.87 -5.14
C LYS A 5 3.82 -5.81 -4.61
N LEU A 6 4.29 -4.97 -3.69
CA LEU A 6 3.54 -3.86 -3.11
C LEU A 6 4.21 -2.55 -3.50
N ASP A 7 3.45 -1.67 -4.13
CA ASP A 7 3.85 -0.33 -4.51
C ASP A 7 4.23 0.53 -3.29
N ALA A 8 5.23 1.39 -3.45
CA ALA A 8 5.68 2.29 -2.37
C ALA A 8 4.55 3.24 -1.92
N VAL A 9 3.71 3.70 -2.85
CA VAL A 9 2.55 4.54 -2.56
C VAL A 9 1.53 3.79 -1.70
N ASN A 10 1.27 2.52 -1.99
CA ASN A 10 0.36 1.67 -1.23
C ASN A 10 0.93 1.43 0.18
N PHE A 11 2.24 1.22 0.29
CA PHE A 11 2.93 1.07 1.55
C PHE A 11 2.85 2.34 2.41
N CYS A 12 3.11 3.53 1.84
CA CYS A 12 2.96 4.80 2.55
C CYS A 12 1.53 5.01 3.05
N LYS A 13 0.52 4.64 2.24
CA LYS A 13 -0.88 4.73 2.69
C LYS A 13 -1.20 3.80 3.84
N LEU A 14 -0.72 2.56 3.77
CA LEU A 14 -0.86 1.61 4.88
C LEU A 14 -0.17 2.11 6.14
N PHE A 15 1.01 2.70 5.98
CA PHE A 15 1.78 3.25 7.08
C PHE A 15 1.02 4.41 7.76
N ASP A 16 0.43 5.30 6.97
CA ASP A 16 -0.34 6.44 7.48
C ASP A 16 -1.65 6.00 8.15
N MET A 17 -2.39 5.05 7.55
CA MET A 17 -3.69 4.62 8.04
C MET A 17 -3.63 3.60 9.18
N PHE A 18 -2.68 2.66 9.14
CA PHE A 18 -2.60 1.51 10.04
C PHE A 18 -1.30 1.45 10.86
N GLY A 19 -0.32 2.32 10.56
CA GLY A 19 0.97 2.34 11.22
C GLY A 19 2.03 1.43 10.58
N GLU A 20 3.26 1.57 11.08
CA GLU A 20 4.45 0.90 10.54
C GLU A 20 4.36 -0.64 10.56
N ASP A 21 3.97 -1.22 11.70
CA ASP A 21 3.89 -2.67 11.87
C ASP A 21 2.92 -3.30 10.88
N ALA A 22 1.73 -2.73 10.75
CA ALA A 22 0.71 -3.20 9.81
C ALA A 22 1.18 -3.09 8.34
N ALA A 23 1.87 -2.00 7.99
CA ALA A 23 2.42 -1.82 6.65
C ALA A 23 3.51 -2.86 6.32
N LYS A 24 4.41 -3.13 7.28
CA LYS A 24 5.47 -4.14 7.14
C LYS A 24 4.89 -5.56 7.04
N GLU A 25 3.90 -5.88 7.88
CA GLU A 25 3.22 -7.18 7.85
C GLU A 25 2.48 -7.39 6.53
N THR A 26 1.74 -6.37 6.07
CA THR A 26 1.03 -6.42 4.78
C THR A 26 1.99 -6.58 3.61
N LEU A 27 3.13 -5.87 3.61
CA LEU A 27 4.19 -6.04 2.62
C LEU A 27 4.70 -7.49 2.58
N ALA A 28 4.93 -8.09 3.75
CA ALA A 28 5.37 -9.48 3.86
C ALA A 28 4.31 -10.45 3.32
N ASP A 29 3.04 -10.25 3.65
CA ASP A 29 1.94 -11.09 3.18
C ASP A 29 1.68 -10.97 1.67
N VAL A 30 1.81 -9.77 1.09
CA VAL A 30 1.72 -9.54 -0.35
C VAL A 30 2.91 -10.19 -1.07
N ASN A 31 4.12 -10.07 -0.52
CA ASN A 31 5.31 -10.73 -1.07
C ASN A 31 5.19 -12.27 -1.00
N ALA A 32 4.69 -12.79 0.12
CA ALA A 32 4.38 -14.21 0.33
C ALA A 32 3.23 -14.72 -0.55
N GLY A 33 2.46 -13.81 -1.19
CA GLY A 33 1.36 -14.16 -2.08
C GLY A 33 0.07 -14.57 -1.35
N LYS A 34 -0.02 -14.33 -0.02
CA LYS A 34 -1.25 -14.50 0.74
C LYS A 34 -2.29 -13.45 0.36
N ILE A 35 -1.85 -12.22 0.07
CA ILE A 35 -2.69 -11.10 -0.30
C ILE A 35 -2.31 -10.63 -1.70
N ARG A 36 -3.31 -10.32 -2.52
CA ARG A 36 -3.10 -9.67 -3.83
C ARG A 36 -3.15 -8.16 -3.66
N GLU A 37 -2.17 -7.47 -4.21
CA GLU A 37 -2.12 -6.01 -4.23
C GLU A 37 -3.43 -5.40 -4.76
N SER A 38 -3.97 -5.92 -5.86
CA SER A 38 -5.21 -5.41 -6.45
C SER A 38 -6.43 -5.51 -5.53
N THR A 39 -6.41 -6.38 -4.52
CA THR A 39 -7.47 -6.45 -3.50
C THR A 39 -7.23 -5.38 -2.44
N LEU A 40 -5.99 -5.28 -1.97
CA LEU A 40 -5.58 -4.27 -1.00
C LEU A 40 -5.84 -2.85 -1.52
N GLU A 41 -5.53 -2.57 -2.78
CA GLU A 41 -5.78 -1.28 -3.44
C GLU A 41 -7.27 -0.90 -3.40
N LYS A 42 -8.20 -1.84 -3.57
CA LYS A 42 -9.64 -1.55 -3.48
C LYS A 42 -10.07 -1.11 -2.08
N TYR A 43 -9.41 -1.61 -1.04
CA TYR A 43 -9.69 -1.22 0.34
C TYR A 43 -8.99 0.09 0.71
N LEU A 44 -7.74 0.28 0.26
CA LEU A 44 -6.95 1.50 0.50
C LEU A 44 -7.49 2.73 -0.25
N TYR A 45 -8.04 2.51 -1.44
CA TYR A 45 -8.53 3.55 -2.35
C TYR A 45 -10.06 3.51 -2.48
N LYS A 46 -10.74 3.14 -1.40
CA LYS A 46 -12.21 3.10 -1.37
C LYS A 46 -12.83 4.49 -1.45
N ASP A 47 -12.23 5.45 -0.75
CA ASP A 47 -12.72 6.83 -0.64
C ASP A 47 -11.98 7.82 -1.57
N GLU A 48 -10.81 7.47 -2.07
CA GLU A 48 -9.99 8.29 -2.96
C GLU A 48 -9.16 7.41 -3.92
N SER A 49 -8.79 7.90 -5.10
CA SER A 49 -7.98 7.15 -6.06
C SER A 49 -6.50 7.10 -5.68
N LYS A 50 -5.78 6.07 -6.15
CA LYS A 50 -4.31 5.94 -6.01
C LYS A 50 -3.56 7.17 -6.52
N GLU A 51 -4.03 7.74 -7.63
CA GLU A 51 -3.45 8.94 -8.23
C GLU A 51 -3.59 10.18 -7.32
N GLU A 52 -4.75 10.37 -6.69
CA GLU A 52 -5.00 11.50 -5.78
C GLU A 52 -4.09 11.39 -4.54
N TYR A 53 -3.99 10.19 -3.96
CA TYR A 53 -3.10 9.96 -2.82
C TYR A 53 -1.62 10.13 -3.20
N ALA A 54 -1.21 9.61 -4.37
CA ALA A 54 0.16 9.78 -4.86
C ALA A 54 0.51 11.25 -5.13
N LYS A 55 -0.47 12.05 -5.55
CA LYS A 55 -0.31 13.49 -5.75
C LYS A 55 -0.13 14.21 -4.41
N ARG A 56 -0.95 13.90 -3.41
CA ARG A 56 -0.78 14.42 -2.03
C ARG A 56 0.60 14.11 -1.46
N LEU A 57 1.06 12.86 -1.60
CA LEU A 57 2.40 12.43 -1.17
C LEU A 57 3.57 13.19 -1.82
N LYS A 58 3.36 13.80 -2.99
CA LYS A 58 4.36 14.65 -3.67
C LYS A 58 4.26 16.11 -3.27
N GLU A 59 3.12 16.53 -2.72
CA GLU A 59 2.87 17.90 -2.26
C GLU A 59 3.20 18.09 -0.77
N GLU A 60 3.37 17.00 0.00
CA GLU A 60 4.01 16.97 1.32
C GLU A 60 5.53 16.98 1.24
#